data_AF-A0AAV5V0I0-F1
#
_entry.id   AF-A0AAV5V0I0-F1
#
_cell.length_a   1.000
_cell.length_b   1.000
_cell.length_c   1.000
_cell.angle_alpha   90.00
_cell.angle_beta   90.00
_cell.angle_gamma   90.00
#
_symmetry.space_group_name_H-M   'P 1'
#
loop_
_entity.id
_entity.type
_entity.pdbx_description
1 polymer ?
#
loop_
_entity_poly.entity_id
_entity_poly.type
_entity_poly.pdbx_seq_one_letter_code
_entity_poly.pdbx_strand_id
1 'polypeptide(L)'
;ARAHGCFRKMASIDEIERDLVEMSNRIDKMEENIEELAELTADGSEIETCDKVSDLSEESCDEYNEGIVTDKSVSEENLVEAVKEMTVEENKEEEKEEEKEEEIPEGDPEMAELDWEFFIKMKESPNVVVANYLPELRRRYKLAEKRSKATEKRLVDLNPADRSNAEDRQEILGELLDKIDQALDIIDEHENRKIPFGHRAHLEGRLLKSMNAQMDTIDKIVDNFAVIGDDKDLAMNEREGLRYEIRFMDMLYTEIHECFLRSFLEMEW
;
A
#
# COMPACT_ATOMS: atom_id res chain seq x y z
N ALA A 1 28.66 21.68 -32.10
CA ALA A 1 29.28 20.58 -31.34
C ALA A 1 29.46 21.03 -29.88
N ARG A 2 28.51 20.68 -29.00
CA ARG A 2 28.66 20.76 -27.55
C ARG A 2 28.11 19.46 -26.98
N ALA A 3 29.00 18.58 -26.54
CA ALA A 3 28.66 17.45 -25.69
C ALA A 3 29.07 17.85 -24.27
N HIS A 4 28.09 18.17 -23.43
CA HIS A 4 28.30 18.21 -21.99
C HIS A 4 28.06 16.79 -21.47
N GLY A 5 29.16 16.08 -21.19
CA GLY A 5 29.12 14.82 -20.47
C GLY A 5 28.70 15.06 -19.02
N CYS A 6 27.54 14.53 -18.66
CA CYS A 6 27.09 14.44 -17.27
C CYS A 6 27.86 13.27 -16.63
N PHE A 7 28.93 13.57 -15.90
CA PHE A 7 29.60 12.58 -15.04
C PHE A 7 28.73 12.38 -13.80
N ARG A 8 27.89 11.34 -13.80
CA ARG A 8 27.20 10.83 -12.61
C ARG A 8 28.27 10.31 -11.64
N LYS A 9 28.33 10.86 -10.42
CA LYS A 9 29.15 10.28 -9.35
C LYS A 9 28.60 8.89 -9.04
N MET A 10 29.39 7.85 -9.31
CA MET A 10 29.12 6.52 -8.78
C MET A 10 29.25 6.58 -7.25
N ALA A 11 28.28 6.03 -6.53
CA ALA A 11 28.37 5.87 -5.09
C ALA A 11 29.61 5.02 -4.76
N SER A 12 30.35 5.40 -3.73
CA SER A 12 31.52 4.64 -3.31
C SER A 12 31.09 3.36 -2.59
N ILE A 13 31.92 2.31 -2.63
CA ILE A 13 31.67 1.05 -1.91
C ILE A 13 31.38 1.33 -0.42
N ASP A 14 32.06 2.32 0.17
CA ASP A 14 31.87 2.74 1.56
C ASP A 14 30.47 3.34 1.85
N GLU A 15 29.76 3.85 0.84
CA GLU A 15 28.37 4.33 0.98
C GLU A 15 27.40 3.15 0.95
N ILE A 16 27.65 2.17 0.08
CA ILE A 16 26.85 0.93 0.01
C ILE A 16 26.97 0.12 1.30
N GLU A 17 28.18 -0.02 1.85
CA GLU A 17 28.38 -0.72 3.13
C GLU A 17 27.65 -0.01 4.29
N ARG A 18 27.61 1.33 4.29
CA ARG A 18 26.88 2.09 5.31
C ARG A 18 25.37 1.85 5.21
N ASP A 19 24.83 1.83 4.00
CA ASP A 19 23.41 1.61 3.76
C ASP A 19 22.99 0.18 4.13
N LEU A 20 23.85 -0.82 3.86
CA LEU A 20 23.64 -2.20 4.30
C LEU A 20 23.63 -2.32 5.83
N VAL A 21 24.52 -1.62 6.52
CA VAL A 21 24.53 -1.57 7.99
C VAL A 21 23.27 -0.88 8.54
N GLU A 22 22.80 0.19 7.90
CA GLU A 22 21.56 0.85 8.30
C GLU A 22 20.34 -0.05 8.12
N MET A 23 20.27 -0.81 7.02
CA MET A 23 19.22 -1.81 6.82
C MET A 23 19.30 -2.93 7.86
N SER A 24 20.49 -3.44 8.18
CA SER A 24 20.67 -4.44 9.24
C SER A 24 20.16 -3.95 10.59
N ASN A 25 20.50 -2.71 10.99
CA ASN A 25 20.02 -2.14 12.26
C ASN A 25 18.50 -1.96 12.30
N ARG A 26 17.87 -1.71 11.13
CA ARG A 26 16.41 -1.64 11.03
C ARG A 26 15.78 -3.01 11.19
N ILE A 27 16.40 -4.06 10.63
CA ILE A 27 15.97 -5.46 10.81
C ILE A 27 16.00 -5.83 12.29
N ASP A 28 17.11 -5.59 12.99
CA ASP A 28 17.24 -5.90 14.42
C ASP A 28 16.15 -5.21 15.26
N LYS A 29 15.83 -3.95 14.94
CA LYS A 29 14.77 -3.19 15.62
C LYS A 29 13.36 -3.72 15.32
N MET A 30 13.15 -4.30 14.15
CA MET A 30 11.88 -4.94 13.81
C MET A 30 11.75 -6.31 14.50
N GLU A 31 12.84 -7.06 14.66
CA GLU A 31 12.84 -8.30 15.44
C GLU A 31 12.46 -8.02 16.91
N GLU A 32 12.98 -6.95 17.51
CA GLU A 32 12.61 -6.51 18.86
C GLU A 32 11.10 -6.19 18.97
N ASN A 33 10.53 -5.49 17.98
CA ASN A 33 9.09 -5.19 17.97
C ASN A 33 8.22 -6.45 17.78
N ILE A 34 8.70 -7.43 17.00
CA ILE A 34 7.99 -8.71 16.81
C ILE A 34 7.99 -9.51 18.13
N GLU A 35 9.11 -9.50 18.86
CA GLU A 35 9.22 -10.15 20.17
C GLU A 35 8.28 -9.49 21.21
N GLU A 36 8.21 -8.15 21.23
CA GLU A 36 7.28 -7.41 22.10
C GLU A 36 5.79 -7.71 21.76
N LEU A 37 5.44 -7.81 20.48
CA LEU A 37 4.10 -8.20 20.05
C LEU A 37 3.77 -9.66 20.42
N ALA A 38 4.75 -10.56 20.32
CA ALA A 38 4.58 -11.96 20.72
C ALA A 38 4.33 -12.09 22.23
N GLU A 39 5.02 -11.31 23.07
CA GLU A 39 4.80 -11.27 24.52
C GLU A 39 3.39 -10.75 24.87
N LEU A 40 2.90 -9.71 24.18
CA LEU A 40 1.54 -9.19 24.37
C LEU A 40 0.45 -10.21 24.01
N THR A 41 0.71 -11.11 23.06
CA THR A 41 -0.22 -12.21 22.71
C THR A 41 -0.12 -13.41 23.65
N ALA A 42 0.98 -13.57 24.38
CA ALA A 42 1.19 -14.67 25.33
C ALA A 42 0.54 -14.41 26.69
N ASP A 43 0.34 -13.14 27.07
CA ASP A 43 -0.32 -12.73 28.32
C ASP A 43 -1.86 -12.58 28.22
N GLY A 44 -2.45 -13.13 27.15
CA GLY A 44 -3.90 -13.27 26.97
C GLY A 44 -4.53 -14.30 27.92
N SER A 45 -4.55 -13.96 29.21
CA SER A 45 -5.34 -14.61 30.25
C SER A 45 -6.80 -14.76 29.85
N GLU A 46 -7.33 -15.95 30.10
CA GLU A 46 -8.74 -16.37 30.08
C GLU A 46 -9.75 -15.21 30.08
N ILE A 47 -10.43 -15.02 28.94
CA ILE A 47 -11.66 -14.23 28.89
C ILE A 47 -12.73 -15.04 29.64
N GLU A 48 -12.88 -14.75 30.93
CA GLU A 48 -14.07 -15.10 31.72
C GLU A 48 -15.30 -14.48 31.05
N THR A 49 -16.10 -15.32 30.40
CA THR A 49 -17.45 -14.96 29.99
C THR A 49 -18.31 -14.74 31.24
N CYS A 50 -18.52 -13.48 31.62
CA CYS A 50 -19.48 -13.12 32.66
C CYS A 50 -20.85 -12.85 32.04
N ASP A 51 -21.68 -13.89 32.04
CA ASP A 51 -23.14 -13.78 32.00
C ASP A 51 -23.62 -12.86 33.12
N LYS A 52 -24.30 -11.76 32.75
CA LYS A 52 -25.43 -11.16 33.48
C LYS A 52 -25.94 -9.90 32.77
N VAL A 53 -27.01 -10.07 31.99
CA VAL A 53 -28.00 -8.99 31.80
C VAL A 53 -29.37 -9.62 32.01
N SER A 54 -29.99 -9.31 33.15
CA SER A 54 -31.41 -9.49 33.40
C SER A 54 -32.04 -8.13 33.66
N ASP A 55 -33.09 -7.86 32.89
CA ASP A 55 -34.26 -7.05 33.23
C ASP A 55 -34.09 -5.53 33.49
N LEU A 56 -34.59 -4.72 32.55
CA LEU A 56 -35.83 -3.91 32.67
C LEU A 56 -35.83 -2.78 31.62
N SER A 57 -36.78 -2.86 30.67
CA SER A 57 -37.93 -1.95 30.43
C SER A 57 -37.67 -0.96 29.28
N GLU A 58 -38.21 -1.21 28.08
CA GLU A 58 -39.49 -0.66 27.59
C GLU A 58 -39.56 0.87 27.60
N GLU A 59 -39.36 1.50 26.43
CA GLU A 59 -40.32 2.46 25.87
C GLU A 59 -40.02 2.77 24.38
N SER A 60 -40.98 2.36 23.55
CA SER A 60 -41.43 2.82 22.21
C SER A 60 -40.59 3.82 21.39
N CYS A 61 -40.41 3.52 20.10
CA CYS A 61 -41.25 4.08 19.01
C CYS A 61 -40.82 3.54 17.63
N ASP A 62 -41.63 2.62 17.11
CA ASP A 62 -42.23 2.51 15.78
C ASP A 62 -41.48 2.87 14.47
N GLU A 63 -41.70 1.96 13.51
CA GLU A 63 -41.75 2.10 12.04
C GLU A 63 -40.41 2.22 11.26
N TYR A 64 -39.95 1.13 10.64
CA TYR A 64 -40.36 0.68 9.30
C TYR A 64 -39.83 -0.73 9.01
N ASN A 65 -40.75 -1.65 8.73
CA ASN A 65 -40.54 -3.02 8.29
C ASN A 65 -40.90 -3.08 6.79
N GLU A 66 -40.00 -3.55 5.93
CA GLU A 66 -40.26 -4.15 4.61
C GLU A 66 -38.90 -4.55 4.00
N GLY A 67 -38.61 -5.76 3.55
CA GLY A 67 -39.28 -7.04 3.56
C GLY A 67 -38.28 -8.05 3.00
N ILE A 68 -37.84 -9.01 3.83
CA ILE A 68 -37.10 -10.18 3.37
C ILE A 68 -38.13 -11.14 2.77
N VAL A 69 -38.03 -11.38 1.46
CA VAL A 69 -38.70 -12.50 0.80
C VAL A 69 -37.63 -13.51 0.39
N THR A 70 -37.54 -14.57 1.17
CA THR A 70 -37.03 -15.86 0.72
C THR A 70 -38.18 -16.62 0.05
N ASP A 71 -38.07 -16.98 -1.23
CA ASP A 71 -38.22 -18.39 -1.63
C ASP A 71 -37.90 -18.67 -3.11
N LYS A 72 -37.14 -19.76 -3.25
CA LYS A 72 -37.00 -20.74 -4.34
C LYS A 72 -37.83 -20.55 -5.61
N SER A 73 -37.14 -20.50 -6.76
CA SER A 73 -37.15 -21.52 -7.83
C SER A 73 -36.74 -20.89 -9.16
N VAL A 74 -35.57 -21.27 -9.70
CA VAL A 74 -35.22 -21.00 -11.10
C VAL A 74 -34.91 -22.33 -11.74
N SER A 75 -35.70 -22.65 -12.76
CA SER A 75 -35.70 -23.89 -13.54
C SER A 75 -34.46 -24.01 -14.44
N GLU A 76 -34.07 -25.26 -14.71
CA GLU A 76 -32.89 -25.70 -15.49
C GLU A 76 -32.89 -25.32 -16.99
N GLU A 77 -33.79 -24.45 -17.45
CA GLU A 77 -33.89 -24.06 -18.87
C GLU A 77 -33.12 -22.78 -19.23
N ASN A 78 -32.51 -22.08 -18.25
CA ASN A 78 -31.71 -20.86 -18.49
C ASN A 78 -30.19 -21.10 -18.57
N LEU A 79 -29.71 -22.35 -18.51
CA LEU A 79 -28.28 -22.69 -18.52
C LEU A 79 -27.72 -23.08 -19.90
N VAL A 80 -28.55 -23.15 -20.94
CA VAL A 80 -28.14 -23.61 -22.28
C VAL A 80 -27.91 -22.45 -23.28
N GLU A 81 -28.37 -21.24 -22.94
CA GLU A 81 -28.14 -20.05 -23.78
C GLU A 81 -26.83 -19.31 -23.42
N ALA A 82 -26.24 -19.61 -22.26
CA ALA A 82 -24.99 -19.01 -21.77
C ALA A 82 -23.69 -19.67 -22.30
N VAL A 83 -23.77 -20.71 -23.14
CA VAL A 83 -22.59 -21.47 -23.63
C VAL A 83 -22.38 -21.34 -25.15
N LYS A 84 -23.18 -20.53 -25.85
CA LYS A 84 -23.11 -20.40 -27.32
C LYS A 84 -22.58 -19.06 -27.87
N GLU A 85 -22.21 -18.11 -27.01
CA GLU A 85 -21.58 -16.84 -27.43
C GLU A 85 -20.08 -16.74 -27.07
N MET A 86 -19.43 -17.87 -26.74
CA MET A 86 -17.99 -18.02 -26.93
C MET A 86 -17.74 -18.58 -28.34
N THR A 87 -17.42 -17.71 -29.29
CA THR A 87 -16.44 -17.89 -30.39
C THR A 87 -16.75 -16.98 -31.59
N VAL A 88 -16.40 -15.70 -31.48
CA VAL A 88 -15.81 -14.94 -32.58
C VAL A 88 -14.74 -14.04 -31.97
N GLU A 89 -13.51 -14.52 -31.93
CA GLU A 89 -12.32 -13.66 -31.85
C GLU A 89 -12.16 -12.92 -33.17
N GLU A 90 -11.92 -11.61 -33.12
CA GLU A 90 -10.71 -10.97 -33.64
C GLU A 90 -10.86 -9.44 -33.66
N ASN A 91 -9.86 -8.78 -33.07
CA ASN A 91 -9.49 -7.36 -33.22
C ASN A 91 -10.48 -6.31 -32.70
N LYS A 92 -10.48 -6.11 -31.37
CA LYS A 92 -10.62 -4.76 -30.81
C LYS A 92 -9.23 -4.18 -30.68
N GLU A 93 -8.91 -3.22 -31.55
CA GLU A 93 -7.86 -2.25 -31.28
C GLU A 93 -8.22 -1.59 -29.93
N GLU A 94 -7.41 -1.86 -28.91
CA GLU A 94 -7.37 -1.02 -27.73
C GLU A 94 -6.87 0.35 -28.17
N GLU A 95 -7.80 1.24 -28.47
CA GLU A 95 -7.53 2.67 -28.43
C GLU A 95 -7.03 2.96 -27.01
N LYS A 96 -5.71 3.09 -26.87
CA LYS A 96 -5.09 3.77 -25.72
C LYS A 96 -5.69 5.16 -25.70
N GLU A 97 -6.76 5.35 -24.92
CA GLU A 97 -7.11 6.67 -24.44
C GLU A 97 -5.86 7.21 -23.74
N GLU A 98 -5.23 8.22 -24.33
CA GLU A 98 -4.25 9.02 -23.62
C GLU A 98 -4.96 9.60 -22.39
N GLU A 99 -4.78 8.96 -21.23
CA GLU A 99 -5.12 9.53 -19.93
C GLU A 99 -4.56 10.94 -19.91
N LYS A 100 -5.44 11.94 -19.97
CA LYS A 100 -5.02 13.32 -19.73
C LYS A 100 -4.48 13.35 -18.31
N GLU A 101 -3.17 13.54 -18.15
CA GLU A 101 -2.56 13.76 -16.84
C GLU A 101 -3.35 14.87 -16.12
N GLU A 102 -4.10 14.52 -15.07
CA GLU A 102 -4.75 15.52 -14.23
C GLU A 102 -3.67 16.42 -13.63
N GLU A 103 -3.78 17.72 -13.86
CA GLU A 103 -2.87 18.68 -13.23
C GLU A 103 -3.05 18.63 -11.72
N ILE A 104 -2.04 18.13 -11.01
CA ILE A 104 -2.03 18.07 -9.54
C ILE A 104 -1.95 19.51 -9.02
N PRO A 105 -2.93 19.99 -8.22
CA PRO A 105 -2.92 21.34 -7.69
C PRO A 105 -1.66 21.63 -6.88
N GLU A 106 -1.18 22.87 -6.93
CA GLU A 106 -0.09 23.33 -6.05
C GLU A 106 -0.59 23.30 -4.60
N GLY A 107 0.17 22.62 -3.73
CA GLY A 107 -0.18 22.46 -2.32
C GLY A 107 0.00 23.75 -1.54
N ASP A 108 -0.70 23.88 -0.41
CA ASP A 108 -0.39 24.92 0.56
C ASP A 108 1.06 24.71 1.07
N PRO A 109 1.97 25.69 0.91
CA PRO A 109 3.36 25.55 1.32
C PRO A 109 3.53 25.11 2.78
N GLU A 110 2.68 25.62 3.69
CA GLU A 110 2.76 25.26 5.11
C GLU A 110 2.36 23.80 5.35
N MET A 111 1.42 23.27 4.56
CA MET A 111 0.98 21.87 4.67
C MET A 111 1.93 20.91 3.95
N ALA A 112 2.59 21.35 2.88
CA ALA A 112 3.54 20.56 2.12
C ALA A 112 4.79 20.18 2.95
N GLU A 113 5.17 21.01 3.93
CA GLU A 113 6.30 20.76 4.83
C GLU A 113 5.99 19.78 5.98
N LEU A 114 4.72 19.42 6.19
CA LEU A 114 4.33 18.51 7.27
C LEU A 114 4.87 17.09 7.02
N ASP A 115 5.51 16.51 8.02
CA ASP A 115 5.95 15.12 7.97
C ASP A 115 4.75 14.15 8.08
N TRP A 116 4.90 12.93 7.58
CA TRP A 116 3.91 11.86 7.68
C TRP A 116 3.45 11.60 9.10
N GLU A 117 4.37 11.74 10.07
CA GLU A 117 4.10 11.55 11.48
C GLU A 117 3.03 12.52 12.02
N PHE A 118 2.90 13.70 11.42
CA PHE A 118 1.84 14.65 11.75
C PHE A 118 0.45 14.06 11.46
N PHE A 119 0.27 13.46 10.28
CA PHE A 119 -0.99 12.84 9.87
C PHE A 119 -1.26 11.55 10.64
N ILE A 120 -0.22 10.73 10.88
CA ILE A 120 -0.31 9.49 11.65
C ILE A 120 -0.82 9.78 13.08
N LYS A 121 -0.45 10.90 13.69
CA LYS A 121 -0.92 11.28 15.02
C LYS A 121 -2.36 11.79 15.07
N MET A 122 -3.04 11.92 13.94
CA MET A 122 -4.42 12.43 13.88
C MET A 122 -5.50 11.43 14.24
N LYS A 123 -5.17 10.17 14.59
CA LYS A 123 -6.16 9.10 14.89
C LYS A 123 -7.33 9.62 15.75
N GLU A 124 -7.03 10.23 16.90
CA GLU A 124 -8.02 10.72 17.87
C GLU A 124 -8.51 12.15 17.61
N SER A 125 -8.12 12.76 16.48
CA SER A 125 -8.46 14.15 16.19
C SER A 125 -9.90 14.29 15.66
N PRO A 126 -10.64 15.33 16.09
CA PRO A 126 -12.00 15.55 15.62
C PRO A 126 -12.07 15.80 14.11
N ASN A 127 -13.13 15.31 13.46
CA ASN A 127 -13.32 15.47 12.01
C ASN A 127 -13.22 16.93 11.52
N VAL A 128 -13.70 17.89 12.32
CA VAL A 128 -13.64 19.33 11.98
C VAL A 128 -12.21 19.83 11.83
N VAL A 129 -11.27 19.29 12.60
CA VAL A 129 -9.84 19.65 12.52
C VAL A 129 -9.21 18.96 11.32
N VAL A 130 -9.43 17.65 11.18
CA VAL A 130 -8.78 16.81 10.16
C VAL A 130 -9.25 17.14 8.74
N ALA A 131 -10.49 17.59 8.57
CA ALA A 131 -11.05 17.98 7.28
C ALA A 131 -10.20 19.02 6.53
N ASN A 132 -9.46 19.87 7.25
CA ASN A 132 -8.58 20.87 6.64
C ASN A 132 -7.32 20.26 6.00
N TYR A 133 -6.95 19.04 6.40
CA TYR A 133 -5.72 18.36 5.98
C TYR A 133 -5.95 17.24 4.95
N LEU A 134 -7.19 16.73 4.83
CA LEU A 134 -7.54 15.72 3.83
C LEU A 134 -7.22 16.15 2.39
N PRO A 135 -7.43 17.42 1.96
CA PRO A 135 -7.03 17.85 0.63
C PRO A 135 -5.52 17.71 0.37
N GLU A 136 -4.68 17.94 1.38
CA GLU A 136 -3.24 17.76 1.26
C GLU A 136 -2.86 16.28 1.18
N LEU A 137 -3.48 15.40 1.98
CA LEU A 137 -3.27 13.95 1.84
C LEU A 137 -3.64 13.45 0.45
N ARG A 138 -4.78 13.92 -0.10
CA ARG A 138 -5.21 13.61 -1.46
C ARG A 138 -4.20 14.08 -2.52
N ARG A 139 -3.65 15.28 -2.36
CA ARG A 139 -2.59 15.81 -3.22
C ARG A 139 -1.35 14.93 -3.17
N ARG A 140 -0.92 14.51 -1.98
CA ARG A 140 0.24 13.63 -1.78
C ARG A 140 0.01 12.22 -2.35
N TYR A 141 -1.20 11.70 -2.25
CA TYR A 141 -1.62 10.48 -2.95
C TYR A 141 -1.43 10.61 -4.47
N LYS A 142 -1.93 11.69 -5.09
CA LYS A 142 -1.74 11.91 -6.54
C LYS A 142 -0.28 12.06 -6.95
N LEU A 143 0.56 12.66 -6.09
CA LEU A 143 2.00 12.70 -6.31
C LEU A 143 2.64 11.31 -6.23
N ALA A 144 2.21 10.48 -5.27
CA ALA A 144 2.68 9.11 -5.12
C ALA A 144 2.26 8.24 -6.33
N GLU A 145 1.02 8.38 -6.81
CA GLU A 145 0.51 7.71 -8.02
C GLU A 145 1.37 8.08 -9.24
N LYS A 146 1.61 9.38 -9.47
CA LYS A 146 2.49 9.85 -10.55
C LYS A 146 3.92 9.32 -10.40
N ARG A 147 4.42 9.24 -9.17
CA ARG A 147 5.76 8.70 -8.88
C ARG A 147 5.80 7.19 -9.16
N SER A 148 4.77 6.43 -8.80
CA SER A 148 4.71 4.98 -9.05
C SER A 148 4.83 4.68 -10.55
N LYS A 149 4.02 5.35 -11.38
CA LYS A 149 4.10 5.26 -12.86
C LYS A 149 5.49 5.62 -13.40
N ALA A 150 6.17 6.61 -12.81
CA ALA A 150 7.54 6.97 -13.20
C ALA A 150 8.55 5.88 -12.79
N THR A 151 8.40 5.28 -11.62
CA THR A 151 9.20 4.17 -11.11
C THR A 151 9.03 2.93 -11.99
N GLU A 152 7.80 2.59 -12.38
CA GLU A 152 7.48 1.50 -13.31
C GLU A 152 8.29 1.65 -14.61
N LYS A 153 8.22 2.84 -15.21
CA LYS A 153 8.98 3.15 -16.42
C LYS A 153 10.49 2.97 -16.23
N ARG A 154 11.04 3.42 -15.10
CA ARG A 154 12.47 3.24 -14.78
C ARG A 154 12.84 1.77 -14.70
N LEU A 155 11.98 0.93 -14.11
CA LEU A 155 12.20 -0.51 -14.04
C LEU A 155 12.19 -1.13 -15.43
N VAL A 156 11.20 -0.81 -16.28
CA VAL A 156 11.13 -1.30 -17.67
C VAL A 156 12.38 -0.91 -18.47
N ASP A 157 12.87 0.31 -18.29
CA ASP A 157 14.05 0.84 -19.00
C ASP A 157 15.36 0.12 -18.63
N LEU A 158 15.41 -0.69 -17.55
CA LEU A 158 16.60 -1.47 -17.19
C LEU A 158 16.94 -2.55 -18.22
N ASN A 159 15.92 -3.19 -18.80
CA ASN A 159 16.02 -4.20 -19.88
C ASN A 159 17.23 -5.16 -19.77
N PRO A 160 17.33 -5.95 -18.69
CA PRO A 160 18.41 -6.92 -18.49
C PRO A 160 18.35 -8.07 -19.50
N ALA A 161 19.44 -8.84 -19.58
CA ALA A 161 19.49 -10.01 -20.44
C ALA A 161 18.58 -11.13 -19.92
N ASP A 162 17.91 -11.83 -20.84
CA ASP A 162 17.06 -12.97 -20.55
C ASP A 162 17.82 -14.08 -19.79
N ARG A 163 17.18 -14.62 -18.76
CA ARG A 163 17.68 -15.61 -17.78
C ARG A 163 18.91 -15.17 -17.01
N SER A 164 19.05 -13.88 -16.75
CA SER A 164 20.14 -13.33 -15.93
C SER A 164 19.72 -13.10 -14.48
N ASN A 165 20.70 -13.03 -13.58
CA ASN A 165 20.43 -12.59 -12.20
C ASN A 165 19.84 -11.18 -12.14
N ALA A 166 20.16 -10.33 -13.13
CA ALA A 166 19.60 -8.99 -13.22
C ALA A 166 18.11 -9.01 -13.60
N GLU A 167 17.67 -9.95 -14.44
CA GLU A 167 16.24 -10.14 -14.73
C GLU A 167 15.46 -10.52 -13.48
N ASP A 168 15.92 -11.52 -12.72
CA ASP A 168 15.28 -11.95 -11.47
C ASP A 168 15.24 -10.80 -10.42
N ARG A 169 16.28 -9.97 -10.35
CA ARG A 169 16.28 -8.76 -9.50
C ARG A 169 15.25 -7.73 -9.96
N GLN A 170 15.13 -7.50 -11.26
CA GLN A 170 14.12 -6.60 -11.82
C GLN A 170 12.71 -7.13 -11.57
N GLU A 171 12.49 -8.44 -11.69
CA GLU A 171 11.20 -9.09 -11.41
C GLU A 171 10.77 -8.85 -9.95
N ILE A 172 11.68 -9.07 -8.99
CA ILE A 172 11.37 -8.85 -7.56
C ILE A 172 11.14 -7.35 -7.26
N LEU A 173 11.85 -6.43 -7.94
CA LEU A 173 11.55 -4.99 -7.84
C LEU A 173 10.17 -4.65 -8.40
N GLY A 174 9.74 -5.35 -9.47
CA GLY A 174 8.39 -5.27 -10.01
C GLY A 174 7.35 -5.74 -8.99
N GLU A 175 7.57 -6.88 -8.33
CA GLU A 175 6.69 -7.35 -7.25
C GLU A 175 6.59 -6.33 -6.09
N LEU A 176 7.69 -5.66 -5.73
CA LEU A 176 7.66 -4.59 -4.73
C LEU A 176 6.85 -3.38 -5.20
N LEU A 177 6.92 -3.04 -6.49
CA LEU A 177 6.11 -1.98 -7.09
C LEU A 177 4.62 -2.35 -7.10
N ASP A 178 4.28 -3.60 -7.41
CA ASP A 178 2.89 -4.08 -7.32
C ASP A 178 2.32 -3.91 -5.90
N LYS A 179 3.16 -4.10 -4.87
CA LYS A 179 2.76 -3.80 -3.48
C LYS A 179 2.57 -2.31 -3.24
N ILE A 180 3.38 -1.45 -3.82
CA ILE A 180 3.18 0.00 -3.73
C ILE A 180 1.83 0.37 -4.37
N ASP A 181 1.51 -0.17 -5.55
CA ASP A 181 0.24 0.10 -6.24
C ASP A 181 -0.96 -0.47 -5.47
N GLN A 182 -0.83 -1.62 -4.82
CA GLN A 182 -1.85 -2.13 -3.90
C GLN A 182 -2.20 -1.13 -2.78
N ALA A 183 -1.25 -0.34 -2.29
CA ALA A 183 -1.57 0.71 -1.31
C ALA A 183 -2.30 1.90 -1.92
N LEU A 184 -2.11 2.22 -3.20
CA LEU A 184 -2.93 3.21 -3.89
C LEU A 184 -4.39 2.76 -3.92
N ASP A 185 -4.64 1.50 -4.28
CA ASP A 185 -5.98 0.92 -4.29
C ASP A 185 -6.65 0.96 -2.91
N ILE A 186 -5.89 0.70 -1.84
CA ILE A 186 -6.39 0.77 -0.46
C ILE A 186 -6.78 2.22 -0.10
N ILE A 187 -5.97 3.22 -0.50
CA ILE A 187 -6.30 4.64 -0.26
C ILE A 187 -7.59 5.02 -1.01
N ASP A 188 -7.76 4.55 -2.23
CA ASP A 188 -8.98 4.78 -3.00
C ASP A 188 -10.20 4.12 -2.32
N GLU A 189 -10.06 2.95 -1.72
CA GLU A 189 -11.12 2.37 -0.89
C GLU A 189 -11.43 3.27 0.32
N HIS A 190 -10.42 3.73 1.07
CA HIS A 190 -10.61 4.60 2.23
C HIS A 190 -11.35 5.89 1.89
N GLU A 191 -11.09 6.46 0.71
CA GLU A 191 -11.77 7.66 0.22
C GLU A 191 -13.27 7.43 -0.05
N ASN A 192 -13.61 6.26 -0.59
CA ASN A 192 -14.96 5.92 -0.99
C ASN A 192 -15.82 5.34 0.15
N ARG A 193 -15.22 5.15 1.33
CA ARG A 193 -15.88 4.55 2.50
C ARG A 193 -16.04 5.57 3.63
N LYS A 194 -17.11 5.43 4.40
CA LYS A 194 -17.42 6.34 5.50
C LYS A 194 -16.73 5.87 6.78
N ILE A 195 -15.55 6.42 7.07
CA ILE A 195 -14.83 6.25 8.33
C ILE A 195 -14.54 7.62 8.97
N PRO A 196 -14.24 7.69 10.29
CA PRO A 196 -13.81 8.94 10.92
C PRO A 196 -12.58 9.53 10.22
N PHE A 197 -12.53 10.86 10.07
CA PHE A 197 -11.46 11.51 9.31
C PHE A 197 -10.10 11.38 10.00
N GLY A 198 -10.05 11.39 11.34
CA GLY A 198 -8.82 11.13 12.09
C GLY A 198 -8.25 9.73 11.80
N HIS A 199 -9.11 8.72 11.76
CA HIS A 199 -8.74 7.35 11.40
C HIS A 199 -8.28 7.27 9.93
N ARG A 200 -9.00 7.91 9.01
CA ARG A 200 -8.59 8.00 7.59
C ARG A 200 -7.19 8.61 7.44
N ALA A 201 -6.96 9.76 8.06
CA ALA A 201 -5.67 10.45 8.00
C ALA A 201 -4.53 9.61 8.62
N HIS A 202 -4.82 8.90 9.71
CA HIS A 202 -3.87 7.97 10.32
C HIS A 202 -3.48 6.85 9.34
N LEU A 203 -4.46 6.16 8.75
CA LEU A 203 -4.23 5.02 7.87
C LEU A 203 -3.56 5.43 6.55
N GLU A 204 -4.07 6.47 5.89
CA GLU A 204 -3.48 6.98 4.64
C GLU A 204 -2.07 7.54 4.87
N GLY A 205 -1.82 8.20 6.01
CA GLY A 205 -0.48 8.65 6.38
C GLY A 205 0.52 7.50 6.52
N ARG A 206 0.11 6.36 7.08
CA ARG A 206 0.94 5.15 7.16
C ARG A 206 1.23 4.56 5.78
N LEU A 207 0.21 4.44 4.93
CA LEU A 207 0.35 3.93 3.56
C LEU A 207 1.32 4.80 2.75
N LEU A 208 1.08 6.11 2.69
CA LEU A 208 1.90 7.04 1.93
C LEU A 208 3.35 7.07 2.43
N LYS A 209 3.57 7.02 3.75
CA LYS A 209 4.92 6.93 4.33
C LYS A 209 5.64 5.67 3.86
N SER A 210 4.98 4.51 3.94
CA SER A 210 5.58 3.23 3.56
C SER A 210 5.86 3.15 2.06
N MET A 211 4.89 3.52 1.23
CA MET A 211 5.04 3.52 -0.23
C MET A 211 6.20 4.42 -0.69
N ASN A 212 6.31 5.64 -0.14
CA ASN A 212 7.41 6.54 -0.50
C ASN A 212 8.76 5.97 -0.08
N ALA A 213 8.85 5.34 1.10
CA ALA A 213 10.07 4.68 1.52
C ALA A 213 10.45 3.52 0.59
N GLN A 214 9.49 2.72 0.12
CA GLN A 214 9.78 1.62 -0.81
C GLN A 214 10.12 2.12 -2.22
N MET A 215 9.49 3.19 -2.70
CA MET A 215 9.92 3.84 -3.95
C MET A 215 11.35 4.40 -3.83
N ASP A 216 11.74 4.94 -2.67
CA ASP A 216 13.13 5.36 -2.42
C ASP A 216 14.09 4.16 -2.46
N THR A 217 13.69 3.01 -1.90
CA THR A 217 14.46 1.75 -1.97
C THR A 217 14.66 1.31 -3.43
N ILE A 218 13.58 1.28 -4.22
CA ILE A 218 13.65 0.96 -5.65
C ILE A 218 14.60 1.93 -6.36
N ASP A 219 14.43 3.24 -6.17
CA ASP A 219 15.24 4.26 -6.82
C ASP A 219 16.74 4.08 -6.52
N LYS A 220 17.10 3.77 -5.27
CA LYS A 220 18.48 3.50 -4.84
C LYS A 220 19.06 2.26 -5.52
N ILE A 221 18.28 1.19 -5.61
CA ILE A 221 18.70 -0.06 -6.26
C ILE A 221 18.86 0.15 -7.76
N VAL A 222 17.89 0.80 -8.41
CA VAL A 222 17.90 1.11 -9.84
C VAL A 222 19.11 1.99 -10.20
N ASP A 223 19.46 2.98 -9.38
CA ASP A 223 20.63 3.84 -9.62
C ASP A 223 21.96 3.08 -9.55
N ASN A 224 22.02 1.99 -8.79
CA ASN A 224 23.20 1.12 -8.66
C ASN A 224 23.04 -0.24 -9.36
N PHE A 225 22.03 -0.38 -10.23
CA PHE A 225 21.60 -1.69 -10.73
C PHE A 225 22.70 -2.45 -11.47
N ALA A 226 23.48 -1.72 -12.29
CA ALA A 226 24.60 -2.24 -13.06
C ALA A 226 25.85 -2.53 -12.21
N VAL A 227 25.97 -1.96 -11.01
CA VAL A 227 27.15 -2.11 -10.14
C VAL A 227 27.19 -3.50 -9.52
N ILE A 228 26.03 -4.04 -9.13
CA ILE A 228 25.91 -5.37 -8.53
C ILE A 228 26.19 -6.48 -9.57
N GLY A 229 25.94 -6.20 -10.85
CA GLY A 229 26.44 -7.00 -11.98
C GLY A 229 26.25 -8.51 -11.81
N ASP A 230 27.36 -9.26 -11.94
CA ASP A 230 27.42 -10.73 -11.79
C ASP A 230 27.83 -11.19 -10.37
N ASP A 231 27.95 -10.27 -9.40
CA ASP A 231 28.27 -10.65 -8.02
C ASP A 231 27.08 -11.36 -7.38
N LYS A 232 27.20 -12.69 -7.31
CA LYS A 232 26.12 -13.58 -6.88
C LYS A 232 25.75 -13.38 -5.41
N ASP A 233 26.71 -13.08 -4.55
CA ASP A 233 26.46 -12.98 -3.11
C ASP A 233 25.75 -11.65 -2.80
N LEU A 234 26.20 -10.55 -3.42
CA LEU A 234 25.52 -9.26 -3.31
C LEU A 234 24.11 -9.30 -3.92
N ALA A 235 23.96 -9.90 -5.11
CA ALA A 235 22.66 -10.08 -5.74
C ALA A 235 21.72 -10.94 -4.86
N MET A 236 22.24 -11.99 -4.22
CA MET A 236 21.45 -12.84 -3.32
C MET A 236 20.97 -12.07 -2.08
N ASN A 237 21.83 -11.26 -1.48
CA ASN A 237 21.48 -10.44 -0.31
C ASN A 237 20.44 -9.38 -0.65
N GLU A 238 20.58 -8.69 -1.78
CA GLU A 238 19.60 -7.70 -2.23
C GLU A 238 18.23 -8.37 -2.46
N ARG A 239 18.20 -9.53 -3.12
CA ARG A 239 16.96 -10.28 -3.35
C ARG A 239 16.26 -10.69 -2.06
N GLU A 240 17.01 -11.16 -1.07
CA GLU A 240 16.41 -11.52 0.23
C GLU A 240 15.89 -10.28 0.96
N GLY A 241 16.64 -9.18 0.92
CA GLY A 241 16.18 -7.89 1.44
C GLY A 241 14.89 -7.41 0.78
N LEU A 242 14.81 -7.46 -0.55
CA LEU A 242 13.60 -7.09 -1.28
C LEU A 242 12.40 -7.99 -0.93
N ARG A 243 12.62 -9.30 -0.81
CA ARG A 243 11.57 -10.24 -0.37
C ARG A 243 11.11 -9.97 1.05
N TYR A 244 12.02 -9.55 1.92
CA TYR A 244 11.66 -9.12 3.26
C TYR A 244 10.77 -7.87 3.21
N GLU A 245 11.13 -6.86 2.43
CA GLU A 245 10.32 -5.63 2.27
C GLU A 245 8.93 -5.92 1.69
N ILE A 246 8.82 -6.83 0.72
CA ILE A 246 7.52 -7.27 0.17
C ILE A 246 6.64 -7.88 1.27
N ARG A 247 7.20 -8.79 2.09
CA ARG A 247 6.46 -9.42 3.20
C ARG A 247 6.11 -8.42 4.29
N PHE A 248 7.00 -7.47 4.57
CA PHE A 248 6.75 -6.39 5.51
C PHE A 248 5.56 -5.53 5.06
N MET A 249 5.48 -5.20 3.77
CA MET A 249 4.35 -4.49 3.18
C MET A 249 3.04 -5.29 3.31
N ASP A 250 3.05 -6.60 3.05
CA ASP A 250 1.89 -7.47 3.25
C ASP A 250 1.38 -7.45 4.70
N MET A 251 2.28 -7.54 5.66
CA MET A 251 1.95 -7.45 7.09
C MET A 251 1.34 -6.09 7.42
N LEU A 252 1.99 -5.00 6.98
CA LEU A 252 1.53 -3.63 7.20
C LEU A 252 0.12 -3.42 6.62
N TYR A 253 -0.15 -3.92 5.42
CA TYR A 253 -1.45 -3.76 4.76
C TYR A 253 -2.53 -4.57 5.46
N THR A 254 -2.20 -5.76 5.96
CA THR A 254 -3.11 -6.56 6.78
C THR A 254 -3.51 -5.79 8.05
N GLU A 255 -2.54 -5.21 8.75
CA GLU A 255 -2.79 -4.40 9.95
C GLU A 255 -3.64 -3.15 9.63
N ILE A 256 -3.30 -2.43 8.56
CA ILE A 256 -4.05 -1.25 8.12
C ILE A 256 -5.48 -1.62 7.74
N HIS A 257 -5.68 -2.74 7.04
CA HIS A 257 -6.99 -3.22 6.67
C HIS A 257 -7.81 -3.63 7.90
N GLU A 258 -7.20 -4.27 8.90
CA GLU A 258 -7.86 -4.60 10.16
C GLU A 258 -8.33 -3.32 10.89
N CYS A 259 -7.46 -2.31 11.03
CA CYS A 259 -7.83 -1.03 11.62
C CYS A 259 -8.92 -0.31 10.82
N PHE A 260 -8.85 -0.38 9.48
CA PHE A 260 -9.90 0.13 8.61
C PHE A 260 -11.24 -0.55 8.88
N LEU A 261 -11.28 -1.88 8.97
CA LEU A 261 -12.50 -2.63 9.29
C LEU A 261 -13.03 -2.29 10.67
N ARG A 262 -12.17 -2.16 11.68
CA ARG A 262 -12.57 -1.71 13.03
C ARG A 262 -13.26 -0.35 12.96
N SER A 263 -12.71 0.59 12.19
CA SER A 263 -13.34 1.89 11.93
C SER A 263 -14.68 1.79 11.23
N PHE A 264 -14.73 1.01 10.16
CA PHE A 264 -15.88 0.92 9.28
C PHE A 264 -17.06 0.22 9.95
N LEU A 265 -16.78 -0.76 10.81
CA LEU A 265 -17.76 -1.52 11.58
C LEU A 265 -18.04 -0.93 12.97
N GLU A 266 -17.48 0.24 13.28
CA GLU A 266 -17.64 0.93 14.58
C GLU A 266 -17.19 0.07 15.78
N MET A 267 -16.16 -0.75 15.58
CA MET A 267 -15.53 -1.58 16.62
C MET A 267 -14.41 -0.82 17.33
N GLU A 268 -14.00 -1.35 18.49
CA GLU A 268 -12.84 -0.84 19.23
C GLU A 268 -11.54 -1.00 18.42
N TRP A 269 -10.72 0.05 18.47
CA TRP A 269 -9.46 0.20 17.72
C TRP A 269 -8.25 -0.30 18.50
#